data_AF-A0A2A2ELB4-F1
#
_entry.id   AF-A0A2A2ELB4-F1
#
_cell.length_a   1.000
_cell.length_b   1.000
_cell.length_c   1.000
_cell.angle_alpha   90.00
_cell.angle_beta   90.00
_cell.angle_gamma   90.00
#
_symmetry.space_group_name_H-M   'P 1'
#
loop_
_entity.id
_entity.type
_entity.pdbx_description
1 polymer ?
#
loop_
_entity_poly.entity_id
_entity_poly.type
_entity_poly.pdbx_seq_one_letter_code
_entity_poly.pdbx_strand_id
1 'polypeptide(L)'
;AEESIVVAIDGVDNLVQGKLDAVFVGGLDPHDDAKRFTVVDWKTGRRPSRPREIEEKLRQLDFYRLMLAKARGVPLETVDGALYYVSEAKEADRQIDAGTKDETTIIREIREGIAFDDDDAV
;
A
#
# COMPACT_ATOMS: atom_id res chain seq x y z
N ALA A 1 10.23 -9.47 0.80
CA ALA A 1 10.48 -9.93 -0.59
C ALA A 1 9.17 -9.82 -1.36
N GLU A 2 9.23 -9.74 -2.69
CA GLU A 2 8.07 -9.60 -3.59
C GLU A 2 7.09 -10.77 -3.43
N GLU A 3 5.79 -10.49 -3.44
CA GLU A 3 4.71 -11.47 -3.23
C GLU A 3 3.56 -11.27 -4.24
N SER A 4 3.20 -12.32 -4.97
CA SER A 4 1.98 -12.33 -5.79
C SER A 4 0.79 -12.80 -4.97
N ILE A 5 -0.31 -12.08 -5.02
CA ILE A 5 -1.54 -12.39 -4.28
C ILE A 5 -2.71 -12.49 -5.24
N VAL A 6 -3.56 -13.49 -5.01
CA VAL A 6 -4.89 -13.61 -5.61
C VAL A 6 -5.90 -13.74 -4.49
N VAL A 7 -6.89 -12.84 -4.43
CA VAL A 7 -7.81 -12.76 -3.31
C VAL A 7 -9.20 -12.31 -3.73
N ALA A 8 -10.23 -12.85 -3.06
CA ALA A 8 -11.60 -12.35 -3.17
C ALA A 8 -11.79 -11.18 -2.20
N ILE A 9 -12.34 -10.07 -2.67
CA ILE A 9 -12.63 -8.89 -1.86
C ILE A 9 -14.12 -8.59 -1.98
N ASP A 10 -14.82 -8.57 -0.85
CA ASP A 10 -16.24 -8.25 -0.83
C ASP A 10 -16.48 -6.87 -1.43
N GLY A 11 -17.39 -6.78 -2.41
CA GLY A 11 -17.69 -5.53 -3.09
C GLY A 11 -16.79 -5.18 -4.27
N VAL A 12 -15.81 -6.04 -4.62
CA VAL A 12 -15.09 -6.02 -5.89
C VAL A 12 -15.47 -7.27 -6.69
N ASP A 13 -15.81 -7.09 -7.97
CA ASP A 13 -16.20 -8.22 -8.83
C ASP A 13 -14.97 -9.06 -9.22
N ASN A 14 -15.11 -10.39 -9.15
CA ASN A 14 -14.07 -11.39 -9.45
C ASN A 14 -12.91 -11.45 -8.44
N LEU A 15 -12.03 -12.43 -8.63
CA LEU A 15 -10.76 -12.49 -7.91
C LEU A 15 -9.85 -11.35 -8.38
N VAL A 16 -9.28 -10.65 -7.42
CA VAL A 16 -8.26 -9.63 -7.66
C VAL A 16 -6.90 -10.30 -7.64
N GLN A 17 -6.08 -10.03 -8.66
CA GLN A 17 -4.67 -10.40 -8.68
C GLN A 17 -3.81 -9.14 -8.54
N GLY A 18 -2.81 -9.21 -7.66
CA GLY A 18 -1.85 -8.13 -7.44
C GLY A 18 -0.45 -8.66 -7.16
N LYS A 19 0.54 -7.80 -7.34
CA LYS A 19 1.94 -8.06 -6.97
C LYS A 19 2.37 -6.99 -5.97
N LEU A 20 2.78 -7.43 -4.78
CA LEU A 20 3.34 -6.60 -3.74
C LEU A 20 4.85 -6.63 -3.85
N ASP A 21 5.47 -5.46 -3.89
CA ASP A 21 6.92 -5.30 -3.96
C ASP A 21 7.65 -5.89 -2.74
N ALA A 22 7.15 -5.63 -1.54
CA ALA A 22 7.66 -6.23 -0.32
C ALA A 22 6.63 -6.29 0.79
N VAL A 23 6.62 -7.41 1.51
CA VAL A 23 5.91 -7.59 2.77
C VAL A 23 6.90 -7.90 3.88
N PHE A 24 6.77 -7.20 5.01
CA PHE A 24 7.55 -7.39 6.24
C PHE A 24 6.62 -7.75 7.40
N VAL A 25 7.17 -8.43 8.41
CA VAL A 25 6.48 -8.71 9.68
C VAL A 25 6.71 -7.54 10.64
N GLY A 26 5.67 -7.16 11.38
CA GLY A 26 5.68 -6.00 12.27
C GLY A 26 5.15 -4.71 11.60
N GLY A 27 5.14 -3.63 12.37
CA GLY A 27 4.72 -2.29 11.94
C GLY A 27 5.87 -1.34 11.65
N LEU A 28 5.52 -0.16 11.15
CA LEU A 28 6.45 0.95 10.93
C LEU A 28 6.92 1.57 12.25
N ASP A 29 6.02 1.63 13.26
CA ASP A 29 6.38 2.00 14.63
C ASP A 29 6.85 0.75 15.39
N PRO A 30 8.12 0.67 15.82
CA PRO A 30 8.65 -0.48 16.56
C PRO A 30 8.01 -0.65 17.96
N HIS A 31 7.25 0.34 18.43
CA HIS A 31 6.54 0.31 19.70
C HIS A 31 5.06 -0.09 19.57
N ASP A 32 4.53 -0.22 18.35
CA ASP A 32 3.17 -0.70 18.10
C ASP A 32 3.18 -2.21 17.80
N ASP A 33 2.97 -3.00 18.84
CA ASP A 33 2.90 -4.46 18.77
C ASP A 33 1.58 -4.99 18.21
N ALA A 34 0.60 -4.12 17.94
CA ALA A 34 -0.65 -4.51 17.26
C ALA A 34 -0.43 -4.74 15.75
N LYS A 35 0.63 -4.18 15.18
CA LYS A 35 0.95 -4.30 13.74
C LYS A 35 1.58 -5.66 13.44
N ARG A 36 0.96 -6.38 12.51
CA ARG A 36 1.38 -7.72 12.09
C ARG A 36 2.23 -7.69 10.84
N PHE A 37 1.93 -6.80 9.91
CA PHE A 37 2.63 -6.71 8.63
C PHE A 37 2.79 -5.26 8.18
N THR A 38 3.81 -5.03 7.37
CA THR A 38 4.01 -3.77 6.64
C THR A 38 4.22 -4.08 5.16
N VAL A 39 3.43 -3.43 4.31
CA VAL A 39 3.63 -3.42 2.86
C VAL A 39 4.55 -2.27 2.48
N VAL A 40 5.60 -2.54 1.72
CA VAL A 40 6.49 -1.50 1.17
C VAL A 40 6.47 -1.59 -0.35
N ASP A 41 6.27 -0.44 -0.98
CA ASP A 41 6.27 -0.26 -2.44
C ASP A 41 7.41 0.69 -2.83
N TRP A 42 8.35 0.21 -3.65
CA TRP A 42 9.58 0.96 -3.96
C TRP A 42 9.35 1.84 -5.18
N LYS A 43 9.57 3.15 -5.04
CA LYS A 43 9.41 4.11 -6.11
C LYS A 43 10.75 4.62 -6.63
N THR A 44 10.95 4.53 -7.93
CA THR A 44 12.14 5.06 -8.62
C THR A 44 11.94 6.50 -9.11
N GLY A 45 10.68 6.92 -9.29
CA GLY A 45 10.31 8.26 -9.73
C GLY A 45 10.49 9.35 -8.67
N ARG A 46 10.08 10.58 -9.02
CA ARG A 46 10.13 11.73 -8.10
C ARG A 46 9.11 11.57 -6.97
N ARG A 47 9.51 11.86 -5.73
CA ARG A 47 8.59 11.90 -4.60
C ARG A 47 7.53 12.99 -4.80
N PRO A 48 6.22 12.66 -4.66
CA PRO A 48 5.18 13.67 -4.69
C PRO A 48 5.33 14.62 -3.49
N SER A 49 5.01 15.88 -3.71
CA SER A 49 5.07 16.91 -2.65
C SER A 49 3.74 17.57 -2.39
N ARG A 50 2.76 17.42 -3.30
CA ARG A 50 1.42 17.99 -3.13
C ARG A 50 0.52 16.99 -2.42
N PRO A 51 -0.29 17.43 -1.42
CA PRO A 51 -1.17 16.52 -0.68
C PRO A 51 -2.06 15.65 -1.55
N ARG A 52 -2.60 16.21 -2.63
CA ARG A 52 -3.45 15.47 -3.59
C ARG A 52 -2.69 14.36 -4.33
N GLU A 53 -1.48 14.64 -4.80
CA GLU A 53 -0.64 13.64 -5.50
C GLU A 53 -0.21 12.52 -4.54
N ILE A 54 0.07 12.88 -3.27
CA ILE A 54 0.38 11.92 -2.22
C ILE A 54 -0.83 11.01 -1.97
N GLU A 55 -2.01 11.59 -1.80
CA GLU A 55 -3.25 10.83 -1.59
C GLU A 55 -3.52 9.88 -2.75
N GLU A 56 -3.42 10.36 -3.99
CA GLU A 56 -3.63 9.54 -5.20
C GLU A 56 -2.71 8.32 -5.23
N LYS A 57 -1.42 8.46 -4.91
CA LYS A 57 -0.48 7.33 -4.83
C LYS A 57 -0.75 6.41 -3.64
N LEU A 58 -1.17 6.94 -2.50
CA LEU A 58 -1.50 6.14 -1.33
C LEU A 58 -2.73 5.24 -1.53
N ARG A 59 -3.68 5.60 -2.41
CA ARG A 59 -4.85 4.76 -2.70
C ARG A 59 -4.46 3.36 -3.23
N GLN A 60 -3.46 3.28 -4.10
CA GLN A 60 -2.92 2.00 -4.58
C GLN A 60 -2.32 1.20 -3.42
N LEU A 61 -1.53 1.84 -2.57
CA LEU A 61 -0.93 1.19 -1.41
C LEU A 61 -1.98 0.73 -0.38
N ASP A 62 -3.04 1.50 -0.16
CA ASP A 62 -4.15 1.09 0.69
C ASP A 62 -4.86 -0.15 0.16
N PHE A 63 -5.01 -0.26 -1.16
CA PHE A 63 -5.54 -1.47 -1.78
C PHE A 63 -4.61 -2.68 -1.57
N TYR A 64 -3.29 -2.47 -1.65
CA TYR A 64 -2.30 -3.51 -1.39
C TYR A 64 -2.36 -4.01 0.06
N ARG A 65 -2.54 -3.10 1.03
CA ARG A 65 -2.78 -3.44 2.43
C ARG A 65 -4.04 -4.28 2.60
N LEU A 66 -5.14 -3.90 1.93
CA LEU A 66 -6.39 -4.67 1.95
C LEU A 66 -6.23 -6.07 1.37
N MET A 67 -5.57 -6.20 0.21
CA MET A 67 -5.30 -7.50 -0.40
C MET A 67 -4.52 -8.42 0.53
N LEU A 68 -3.45 -7.92 1.16
CA LEU A 68 -2.64 -8.69 2.09
C LEU A 68 -3.45 -9.08 3.33
N ALA A 69 -4.22 -8.14 3.91
CA ALA A 69 -5.05 -8.40 5.07
C ALA A 69 -6.05 -9.54 4.81
N LYS A 70 -6.73 -9.50 3.67
CA LYS A 70 -7.68 -10.55 3.25
C LYS A 70 -6.98 -11.87 2.97
N ALA A 71 -5.85 -11.86 2.26
CA ALA A 71 -5.09 -13.08 1.95
C ALA A 71 -4.55 -13.78 3.21
N ARG A 72 -4.20 -13.01 4.24
CA ARG A 72 -3.69 -13.53 5.52
C ARG A 72 -4.77 -13.75 6.58
N GLY A 73 -6.01 -13.32 6.33
CA GLY A 73 -7.10 -13.41 7.30
C GLY A 73 -6.86 -12.58 8.57
N VAL A 74 -6.25 -11.40 8.44
CA VAL A 74 -5.97 -10.48 9.56
C VAL A 74 -6.74 -9.17 9.43
N PRO A 75 -7.00 -8.44 10.54
CA PRO A 75 -7.65 -7.14 10.46
C PRO A 75 -6.79 -6.12 9.70
N LEU A 76 -7.41 -5.29 8.87
CA LEU A 76 -6.72 -4.31 8.01
C LEU A 76 -5.88 -3.33 8.82
N GLU A 77 -6.35 -2.90 9.99
CA GLU A 77 -5.65 -1.98 10.88
C GLU A 77 -4.31 -2.53 11.39
N THR A 78 -4.11 -3.85 11.32
CA THR A 78 -2.85 -4.53 11.68
C THR A 78 -1.84 -4.56 10.53
N VAL A 79 -2.18 -4.00 9.37
CA VAL A 79 -1.31 -3.92 8.19
C VAL A 79 -0.95 -2.47 7.91
N ASP A 80 0.32 -2.12 8.09
CA ASP A 80 0.87 -0.83 7.69
C ASP A 80 1.26 -0.81 6.21
N GLY A 81 1.49 0.38 5.68
CA GLY A 81 1.99 0.58 4.33
C GLY A 81 2.94 1.77 4.24
N ALA A 82 3.99 1.66 3.43
CA ALA A 82 4.83 2.78 3.07
C ALA A 82 5.20 2.79 1.58
N LEU A 83 5.20 3.97 0.97
CA LEU A 83 5.88 4.23 -0.30
C LEU A 83 7.33 4.61 0.02
N TYR A 84 8.31 3.96 -0.63
CA TYR A 84 9.73 4.23 -0.42
C TYR A 84 10.43 4.70 -1.70
N TYR A 85 10.77 5.99 -1.77
CA TYR A 85 11.37 6.64 -2.93
C TYR A 85 12.89 6.51 -2.92
N VAL A 86 13.43 5.56 -3.69
CA VAL A 86 14.89 5.29 -3.74
C VAL A 86 15.68 6.42 -4.38
N SER A 87 15.02 7.27 -5.17
CA SER A 87 15.60 8.44 -5.84
C SER A 87 15.92 9.60 -4.89
N GLU A 88 15.31 9.65 -3.71
CA GLU A 88 15.53 10.74 -2.76
C GLU A 88 16.89 10.61 -2.08
N ALA A 89 17.67 11.68 -2.15
CA ALA A 89 19.04 11.72 -1.62
C ALA A 89 19.08 11.69 -0.09
N LYS A 90 18.11 12.34 0.55
CA LYS A 90 17.99 12.40 2.01
C LYS A 90 17.12 11.25 2.48
N GLU A 91 17.66 10.42 3.37
CA GLU A 91 16.96 9.26 3.90
C GLU A 91 15.61 9.63 4.56
N ALA A 92 15.58 10.74 5.30
CA ALA A 92 14.38 11.24 5.96
C ALA A 92 13.24 11.59 5.00
N ASP A 93 13.55 11.84 3.71
CA ASP A 93 12.54 12.18 2.70
C ASP A 93 12.09 10.93 1.92
N ARG A 94 12.73 9.75 2.07
CA ARG A 94 12.43 8.58 1.24
C ARG A 94 11.05 7.97 1.50
N GLN A 95 10.49 8.17 2.69
CA GLN A 95 9.29 7.45 3.10
C GLN A 95 8.03 8.34 3.07
N ILE A 96 6.91 7.75 2.66
CA ILE A 96 5.56 8.27 2.88
C ILE A 96 4.72 7.14 3.44
N ASP A 97 4.23 7.32 4.66
CA ASP A 97 3.43 6.33 5.36
C ASP A 97 1.96 6.42 4.95
N ALA A 98 1.32 5.27 4.79
CA ALA A 98 -0.12 5.18 4.64
C ALA A 98 -0.80 5.49 5.98
N GLY A 99 -1.82 6.34 5.94
CA GLY A 99 -2.66 6.59 7.09
C GLY A 99 -3.59 5.41 7.42
N THR A 100 -4.33 5.52 8.52
CA THR A 100 -5.42 4.58 8.79
C THR A 100 -6.57 4.85 7.82
N LYS A 101 -7.07 3.79 7.16
CA LYS A 101 -8.21 3.84 6.24
C LYS A 101 -9.01 2.55 6.39
N ASP A 102 -10.33 2.68 6.46
CA ASP A 102 -11.22 1.51 6.57
C ASP A 102 -11.47 0.86 5.20
N GLU A 103 -11.87 -0.41 5.26
CA GLU A 103 -12.14 -1.23 4.07
C GLU A 103 -13.22 -0.61 3.16
N THR A 104 -14.26 0.01 3.74
CA THR A 104 -15.35 0.61 2.96
C THR A 104 -14.86 1.77 2.10
N THR A 105 -13.97 2.59 2.66
CA THR A 105 -13.35 3.73 1.99
C THR A 105 -12.45 3.25 0.85
N ILE A 106 -11.63 2.22 1.10
CA ILE A 106 -10.76 1.63 0.08
C ILE A 106 -11.60 1.06 -1.08
N ILE A 107 -12.67 0.30 -0.78
CA ILE A 107 -13.57 -0.25 -1.81
C ILE A 107 -14.24 0.87 -2.62
N ARG A 108 -14.66 1.97 -1.98
CA ARG A 108 -15.20 3.12 -2.70
C ARG A 108 -14.18 3.71 -3.67
N GLU A 109 -12.94 3.92 -3.23
CA GLU A 109 -11.87 4.45 -4.07
C GLU A 109 -11.54 3.52 -5.25
N ILE A 110 -11.55 2.20 -5.05
CA ILE A 110 -11.42 1.21 -6.14
C ILE A 110 -12.51 1.40 -7.19
N ARG A 111 -13.77 1.56 -6.76
CA ARG A 111 -14.92 1.75 -7.66
C ARG A 111 -14.89 3.08 -8.40
N GLU A 112 -14.32 4.12 -7.78
CA GLU A 112 -14.09 5.43 -8.40
C GLU A 112 -12.91 5.41 -9.39
N GLY A 113 -12.07 4.37 -9.31
CA GLY A 113 -10.87 4.19 -10.12
C GLY A 113 -9.61 4.59 -9.36
N ILE A 114 -8.69 3.64 -9.19
CA ILE A 114 -7.35 3.87 -8.65
C ILE A 114 -6.38 3.95 -9.83
N ALA A 115 -5.55 4.99 -9.83
CA ALA A 115 -4.40 5.05 -10.74
C ALA A 115 -3.33 4.09 -10.21
N PHE A 116 -2.94 3.11 -11.03
CA PHE A 116 -1.78 2.28 -10.79
C PHE A 116 -0.64 2.85 -11.62
N ASP A 117 0.43 3.31 -10.97
CA ASP A 117 1.61 3.73 -11.71
C ASP A 117 2.35 2.49 -12.20
N ASP A 118 2.53 2.37 -13.52
CA ASP A 118 3.60 1.52 -14.08
C ASP A 118 4.92 2.30 -13.91
N ASP A 119 5.74 1.90 -12.94
CA ASP A 119 7.08 2.47 -12.71
C ASP A 119 8.06 2.22 -13.89
N ASP A 120 7.61 1.53 -14.95
CA ASP A 120 8.37 1.17 -16.16
C ASP A 120 8.35 2.23 -17.29
N ALA A 121 7.71 3.39 -17.09
CA ALA A 121 7.79 4.49 -18.05
C ALA A 121 9.15 5.23 -17.96
N VAL A 122 10.17 4.64 -18.59
CA VAL A 122 11.47 5.26 -18.88
C VAL A 122 11.42 6.25 -20.05
#